data_AF-A0A077ZMC4-F1
#
_entry.id   AF-A0A077ZMC4-F1
#
_cell.length_a   1.000
_cell.length_b   1.000
_cell.length_c   1.000
_cell.angle_alpha   90.00
_cell.angle_beta   90.00
_cell.angle_gamma   90.00
#
_symmetry.space_group_name_H-M   'P 1'
#
loop_
_entity.id
_entity.type
_entity.pdbx_description
1 polymer ?
#
loop_
_entity_poly.entity_id
_entity_poly.type
_entity_poly.pdbx_seq_one_letter_code
_entity_poly.pdbx_strand_id
1 'polypeptide(L)'
;MATTCPLVWNSRSKHATHVAVFVLYLIAFELGTGAVRLWAIDNSFDPYLRYGVVLCLSLYLLRFISLLVLPQSIFNLLGLVCFNAFQERVQLKNSPLLAPFICIRVVTRGEFPRLVERNIEHNIETCLRSGLEHFTFEVVTDKALDLRPTSRLREIVVPSDYRTKSSALFKARALQYCWEDDVNELRGEDWVVHLDEETLLTENSVHGILNFCCDGKYPFGQGLITYANGKIVNWVTTLADSFRVADDMGKYIGNQKAML
;
A
#
# COMPACT_ATOMS: atom_id res chain seq x y z
N MET A 1 -15.76 -33.10 -19.37
CA MET A 1 -14.96 -32.09 -20.08
C MET A 1 -15.11 -30.78 -19.34
N ALA A 2 -14.11 -30.39 -18.53
CA ALA A 2 -14.06 -29.02 -18.03
C ALA A 2 -13.70 -28.15 -19.25
N THR A 3 -14.67 -27.41 -19.75
CA THR A 3 -14.47 -26.38 -20.76
C THR A 3 -13.63 -25.26 -20.14
N THR A 4 -12.32 -25.41 -20.17
CA THR A 4 -11.41 -24.28 -19.98
C THR A 4 -11.60 -23.38 -21.18
N CYS A 5 -12.49 -22.39 -21.07
CA CYS A 5 -12.48 -21.25 -21.97
C CYS A 5 -11.26 -20.43 -21.57
N PRO A 6 -10.11 -20.47 -22.29
CA PRO A 6 -8.96 -19.68 -21.91
C PRO A 6 -9.18 -18.33 -22.56
N LEU A 7 -10.14 -17.57 -22.05
CA LEU A 7 -10.12 -16.14 -22.26
C LEU A 7 -8.88 -15.66 -21.49
N VAL A 8 -7.72 -15.70 -22.16
CA VAL A 8 -6.47 -15.16 -21.64
C VAL A 8 -6.62 -13.65 -21.73
N TRP A 9 -7.10 -13.07 -20.64
CA TRP A 9 -7.23 -11.63 -20.56
C TRP A 9 -5.84 -11.03 -20.41
N ASN A 10 -5.48 -10.15 -21.34
CA ASN A 10 -4.28 -9.36 -21.18
C ASN A 10 -4.51 -8.28 -20.12
N SER A 11 -3.42 -7.72 -19.61
CA SER A 11 -3.46 -6.64 -18.62
C SER A 11 -4.39 -5.48 -19.00
N ARG A 12 -4.40 -5.07 -20.28
CA ARG A 12 -5.23 -3.96 -20.77
C ARG A 12 -6.72 -4.29 -20.79
N SER A 13 -7.09 -5.54 -21.12
CA SER A 13 -8.49 -5.97 -21.13
C SER A 13 -9.03 -6.11 -19.71
N LYS A 14 -8.22 -6.62 -18.77
CA LYS A 14 -8.55 -6.62 -17.33
C LYS A 14 -8.84 -5.21 -16.83
N HIS A 15 -7.95 -4.26 -17.15
CA HIS A 15 -8.14 -2.84 -16.81
C HIS A 15 -9.40 -2.24 -17.43
N ALA A 16 -9.59 -2.42 -18.74
CA ALA A 16 -10.75 -1.87 -19.45
C ALA A 16 -12.06 -2.41 -18.88
N THR A 17 -12.15 -3.71 -18.58
CA THR A 17 -13.33 -4.27 -17.95
C THR A 17 -13.52 -3.77 -16.53
N HIS A 18 -12.45 -3.66 -15.74
CA HIS A 18 -12.52 -3.09 -14.39
C HIS A 18 -13.10 -1.67 -14.42
N VAL A 19 -12.58 -0.81 -15.30
CA VAL A 19 -13.09 0.56 -15.50
C VAL A 19 -14.54 0.56 -15.96
N ALA A 20 -14.91 -0.30 -16.92
CA ALA A 20 -16.29 -0.39 -17.42
C ALA A 20 -17.27 -0.81 -16.31
N VAL A 21 -16.94 -1.84 -15.53
CA VAL A 21 -17.76 -2.30 -14.39
C VAL A 21 -17.89 -1.21 -13.34
N PHE A 22 -16.80 -0.49 -13.05
CA PHE A 22 -16.81 0.60 -12.10
C PHE A 22 -17.67 1.79 -12.56
N VAL A 23 -17.60 2.19 -13.84
CA VAL A 23 -18.48 3.24 -14.41
C VAL A 23 -19.95 2.81 -14.38
N LEU A 24 -20.25 1.55 -14.73
CA LEU A 24 -21.61 1.01 -14.64
C LEU A 24 -22.13 1.02 -13.20
N TYR A 25 -21.28 0.67 -12.23
CA TYR A 25 -21.60 0.75 -10.81
C TYR A 25 -21.94 2.18 -10.39
N LEU A 26 -21.14 3.18 -10.80
CA LEU A 26 -21.43 4.59 -10.51
C LEU A 26 -22.77 5.02 -11.11
N ILE A 27 -23.03 4.72 -12.39
CA ILE A 27 -24.30 5.07 -13.04
C ILE A 27 -25.48 4.42 -12.30
N ALA A 28 -25.38 3.14 -11.97
CA ALA A 28 -26.42 2.42 -11.24
C ALA A 28 -26.65 3.01 -9.84
N PHE A 29 -25.58 3.40 -9.15
CA PHE A 29 -25.65 4.03 -7.83
C PHE A 29 -26.29 5.42 -7.87
N GLU A 30 -25.90 6.26 -8.82
CA GLU A 30 -26.45 7.62 -9.02
C GLU A 30 -27.95 7.58 -9.38
N LEU A 31 -28.36 6.61 -10.20
CA LEU A 31 -29.78 6.38 -10.53
C LEU A 31 -30.55 5.80 -9.33
N GLY A 32 -29.97 4.82 -8.62
CA GLY A 32 -30.62 4.13 -7.50
C GLY A 32 -30.81 5.01 -6.26
N THR A 33 -29.89 5.93 -6.00
CA THR A 33 -30.00 6.91 -4.92
C THR A 33 -30.87 8.11 -5.28
N GLY A 34 -31.26 8.25 -6.55
CA GLY A 34 -31.99 9.41 -7.06
C GLY A 34 -31.18 10.71 -7.03
N ALA A 35 -29.84 10.59 -7.03
CA ALA A 35 -28.93 11.71 -7.19
C ALA A 35 -29.03 12.28 -8.62
N VAL A 36 -29.02 11.40 -9.62
CA VAL A 36 -29.42 11.73 -10.99
C VAL A 36 -30.89 11.37 -11.17
N ARG A 37 -31.76 12.38 -11.20
CA ARG A 37 -33.20 12.20 -11.37
C ARG A 37 -33.55 12.33 -12.85
N LEU A 38 -34.10 11.27 -13.45
CA LEU A 38 -34.58 11.28 -14.83
C LEU A 38 -35.89 12.08 -15.01
N TRP A 39 -36.59 12.37 -13.91
CA TRP A 39 -37.84 13.13 -13.89
C TRP A 39 -37.76 14.32 -12.94
N ALA A 40 -38.46 15.40 -13.30
CA ALA A 40 -38.63 16.56 -12.43
C ALA A 40 -39.56 16.21 -11.26
N ILE A 41 -39.17 16.60 -10.04
CA ILE A 41 -40.06 16.60 -8.87
C ILE A 41 -40.24 18.05 -8.45
N ASP A 42 -41.44 18.37 -7.97
CA ASP A 42 -41.75 19.66 -7.37
C ASP A 42 -40.76 19.97 -6.22
N ASN A 43 -39.96 21.02 -6.40
CA ASN A 43 -39.00 21.52 -5.42
C ASN A 43 -39.62 22.66 -4.60
N SER A 44 -40.85 22.48 -4.12
CA SER A 44 -41.55 23.45 -3.25
C SER A 44 -40.98 23.55 -1.82
N PHE A 45 -39.76 23.05 -1.59
CA PHE A 45 -39.13 23.03 -0.28
C PHE A 45 -38.28 24.28 -0.03
N ASP A 46 -38.76 25.20 0.80
CA ASP A 46 -38.00 26.37 1.29
C ASP A 46 -37.38 26.08 2.68
N PRO A 47 -36.06 25.80 2.75
CA PRO A 47 -35.37 25.52 4.01
C PRO A 47 -35.28 26.72 4.94
N TYR A 48 -35.24 27.95 4.42
CA TYR A 48 -35.15 29.16 5.23
C TYR A 48 -36.44 29.38 6.01
N LEU A 49 -37.58 29.19 5.33
CA LEU A 49 -38.90 29.30 5.96
C LEU A 49 -39.14 28.22 7.02
N ARG A 50 -38.63 26.99 6.79
CA ARG A 50 -38.92 25.86 7.67
C ARG A 50 -38.00 25.73 8.87
N TYR A 51 -36.71 25.97 8.69
CA TYR A 51 -35.69 25.73 9.72
C TYR A 51 -35.18 27.01 10.37
N GLY A 52 -35.48 28.17 9.77
CA GLY A 52 -34.86 29.44 10.14
C GLY A 52 -33.41 29.53 9.66
N VAL A 53 -32.90 30.75 9.61
CA VAL A 53 -31.59 31.07 9.00
C VAL A 53 -30.45 30.31 9.67
N VAL A 54 -30.39 30.28 11.00
CA VAL A 54 -29.25 29.70 11.74
C VAL A 54 -29.13 28.19 11.50
N LEU A 55 -30.23 27.44 11.63
CA LEU A 55 -30.22 25.99 11.42
C LEU A 55 -30.04 25.65 9.93
N CYS A 56 -30.60 26.45 9.02
CA CYS A 56 -30.37 26.29 7.59
C CYS A 56 -28.87 26.44 7.24
N LEU A 57 -28.22 27.48 7.74
CA LEU A 57 -26.79 27.71 7.53
C LEU A 57 -25.92 26.60 8.15
N SER A 58 -26.25 26.11 9.34
CA SER A 58 -25.48 25.02 9.97
C SER A 58 -25.63 23.70 9.21
N LEU A 59 -26.82 23.39 8.69
CA LEU A 59 -27.06 22.21 7.84
C LEU A 59 -26.33 22.32 6.49
N TYR A 60 -26.29 23.51 5.87
CA TYR A 60 -25.49 23.74 4.68
C TYR A 60 -24.01 23.61 4.95
N LEU A 61 -23.51 24.15 6.07
CA LEU A 61 -22.11 23.98 6.47
C LEU A 61 -21.76 22.50 6.66
N LEU A 62 -22.62 21.72 7.33
CA LEU A 62 -22.43 20.28 7.50
C LEU A 62 -22.38 19.55 6.15
N ARG A 63 -23.20 19.97 5.18
CA ARG A 63 -23.15 19.46 3.80
C ARG A 63 -21.88 19.87 3.06
N PHE A 64 -21.35 21.07 3.28
CA PHE A 64 -20.06 21.47 2.71
C PHE A 64 -18.89 20.71 3.34
N ILE A 65 -18.96 20.39 4.63
CA ILE A 65 -17.96 19.56 5.32
C ILE A 65 -17.90 18.17 4.67
N SER A 66 -19.03 17.57 4.28
CA SER A 66 -18.99 16.27 3.59
C SER A 66 -18.35 16.34 2.19
N LEU A 67 -18.37 17.52 1.54
CA LEU A 67 -17.67 17.75 0.27
C LEU A 67 -16.14 17.84 0.43
N LEU A 68 -15.60 17.96 1.65
CA LEU A 68 -14.14 17.92 1.87
C LEU A 68 -13.52 16.58 1.50
N VAL A 69 -14.32 15.50 1.45
CA VAL A 69 -13.88 14.17 1.01
C VAL A 69 -13.78 14.10 -0.52
N LEU A 70 -14.50 14.97 -1.24
CA LEU A 70 -14.64 14.92 -2.70
C LEU A 70 -13.31 15.07 -3.46
N PRO A 71 -12.37 15.96 -3.09
CA PRO A 71 -11.05 16.00 -3.72
C PRO A 71 -10.31 14.66 -3.63
N GLN A 72 -10.27 14.04 -2.44
CA GLN A 72 -9.62 12.73 -2.26
C GLN A 72 -10.32 11.66 -3.10
N SER A 73 -11.65 11.65 -3.11
CA SER A 73 -12.42 10.72 -3.94
C SER A 73 -12.17 10.90 -5.44
N ILE A 74 -11.98 12.13 -5.93
CA ILE A 74 -11.62 12.39 -7.33
C ILE A 74 -10.23 11.86 -7.64
N PHE A 75 -9.23 12.09 -6.80
CA PHE A 75 -7.89 11.54 -7.04
C PHE A 75 -7.89 10.01 -7.00
N ASN A 76 -8.61 9.40 -6.06
CA ASN A 76 -8.75 7.95 -5.99
C ASN A 76 -9.46 7.39 -7.23
N LEU A 77 -10.51 8.08 -7.70
CA LEU A 77 -11.20 7.76 -8.96
C LEU A 77 -10.25 7.84 -10.16
N LEU A 78 -9.51 8.94 -10.29
CA LEU A 78 -8.53 9.10 -11.37
C LEU A 78 -7.44 8.02 -11.27
N GLY A 79 -7.00 7.67 -10.06
CA GLY A 79 -6.01 6.62 -9.82
C GLY A 79 -6.49 5.29 -10.38
N LEU A 80 -7.72 4.94 -10.04
CA LEU A 80 -8.38 3.71 -10.47
C LEU A 80 -8.64 3.63 -11.98
N VAL A 81 -8.93 4.77 -12.62
CA VAL A 81 -9.23 4.85 -14.06
C VAL A 81 -7.95 4.95 -14.90
N CYS A 82 -6.99 5.75 -14.47
CA CYS A 82 -5.78 6.06 -15.23
C CYS A 82 -4.66 5.02 -15.04
N PHE A 83 -4.57 4.36 -13.88
CA PHE A 83 -3.51 3.39 -13.60
C PHE A 83 -4.01 1.98 -13.78
N ASN A 84 -3.27 1.23 -14.60
CA ASN A 84 -3.53 -0.18 -14.78
C ASN A 84 -2.96 -0.97 -13.60
N ALA A 85 -3.83 -1.35 -12.66
CA ALA A 85 -3.50 -2.22 -11.52
C ALA A 85 -3.12 -3.66 -11.91
N PHE A 86 -3.42 -4.07 -13.15
CA PHE A 86 -3.23 -5.44 -13.64
C PHE A 86 -1.92 -5.62 -14.41
N GLN A 87 -0.91 -4.76 -14.21
CA GLN A 87 0.39 -4.92 -14.86
C GLN A 87 1.02 -6.25 -14.44
N GLU A 88 1.32 -7.09 -15.43
CA GLU A 88 1.73 -8.49 -15.16
C GLU A 88 3.23 -8.60 -14.85
N ARG A 89 4.07 -7.77 -15.46
CA ARG A 89 5.53 -7.77 -15.24
C ARG A 89 6.10 -6.36 -15.23
N VAL A 90 6.88 -6.07 -14.20
CA VAL A 90 7.70 -4.88 -14.11
C VAL A 90 9.02 -5.17 -14.80
N GLN A 91 9.35 -4.39 -15.84
CA GLN A 91 10.62 -4.52 -16.55
C GLN A 91 11.73 -3.89 -15.71
N LEU A 92 12.80 -4.64 -15.47
CA LEU A 92 14.03 -4.11 -14.90
C LEU A 92 14.66 -3.15 -15.90
N LYS A 93 14.86 -1.89 -15.50
CA LYS A 93 15.48 -0.87 -16.34
C LYS A 93 17.00 -0.96 -16.34
N ASN A 94 17.57 -1.48 -15.25
CA ASN A 94 18.99 -1.61 -15.01
C ASN A 94 19.33 -3.02 -14.55
N SER A 95 20.59 -3.41 -14.69
CA SER A 95 21.08 -4.70 -14.17
C SER A 95 20.98 -4.71 -12.63
N PRO A 96 20.41 -5.76 -12.01
CA PRO A 96 20.39 -5.92 -10.56
C PRO A 96 21.78 -5.89 -9.91
N LEU A 97 22.83 -6.23 -10.67
CA LEU A 97 24.23 -6.22 -10.22
C LEU A 97 24.76 -4.81 -9.91
N LEU A 98 24.16 -3.78 -10.52
CA LEU A 98 24.52 -2.38 -10.30
C LEU A 98 23.64 -1.71 -9.23
N ALA A 99 22.74 -2.48 -8.61
CA ALA A 99 21.87 -1.94 -7.58
C ALA A 99 22.67 -1.62 -6.32
N PRO A 100 22.34 -0.50 -5.64
CA PRO A 100 22.89 -0.23 -4.31
C PRO A 100 22.47 -1.32 -3.33
N PHE A 101 23.14 -1.38 -2.19
CA PHE A 101 22.77 -2.31 -1.12
C PHE A 101 21.38 -1.96 -0.57
N ILE A 102 20.56 -2.99 -0.37
CA ILE A 102 19.19 -2.86 0.13
C ILE A 102 19.04 -3.64 1.45
N CYS A 103 18.69 -2.92 2.51
CA CYS A 103 18.29 -3.48 3.78
C CYS A 103 16.77 -3.57 3.88
N ILE A 104 16.23 -4.79 3.91
CA ILE A 104 14.80 -5.03 4.09
C ILE A 104 14.53 -5.18 5.58
N ARG A 105 13.91 -4.17 6.17
CA ARG A 105 13.68 -4.07 7.61
C ARG A 105 12.23 -4.41 7.94
N VAL A 106 12.03 -5.54 8.61
CA VAL A 106 10.74 -6.04 9.07
C VAL A 106 10.54 -5.67 10.54
N VAL A 107 9.44 -4.98 10.86
CA VAL A 107 9.14 -4.56 12.24
C VAL A 107 8.01 -5.41 12.83
N THR A 108 8.27 -6.00 13.99
CA THR A 108 7.34 -6.89 14.70
C THR A 108 7.34 -6.63 16.21
N ARG A 109 6.28 -7.05 16.90
CA ARG A 109 6.26 -7.13 18.38
C ARG A 109 6.86 -8.45 18.90
N GLY A 110 7.08 -9.42 18.02
CA GLY A 110 7.57 -10.75 18.36
C GLY A 110 6.51 -11.72 18.88
N GLU A 111 5.23 -11.46 18.64
CA GLU A 111 4.13 -12.35 19.11
C GLU A 111 3.94 -13.59 18.22
N PHE A 112 4.39 -13.53 16.96
CA PHE A 112 4.19 -14.61 15.98
C PHE A 112 5.51 -15.10 15.36
N PRO A 113 6.42 -15.74 16.13
CA PRO A 113 7.75 -16.15 15.64
C PRO A 113 7.71 -16.96 14.34
N ARG A 114 6.82 -17.95 14.28
CA ARG A 114 6.67 -18.85 13.13
C ARG A 114 6.13 -18.14 11.88
N LEU A 115 5.35 -17.07 12.05
CA LEU A 115 4.86 -16.26 10.94
C LEU A 115 6.01 -15.46 10.36
N VAL A 116 6.77 -14.78 11.23
CA VAL A 116 7.92 -13.97 10.85
C VAL A 116 8.96 -14.83 10.15
N GLU A 117 9.37 -15.96 10.73
CA GLU A 117 10.33 -16.89 10.15
C GLU A 117 9.94 -17.32 8.72
N ARG A 118 8.71 -17.79 8.55
CA ARG A 118 8.19 -18.22 7.24
C ARG A 118 8.15 -17.09 6.22
N ASN A 119 7.72 -15.90 6.63
CA ASN A 119 7.63 -14.75 5.74
C ASN A 119 9.01 -14.25 5.32
N ILE A 120 9.98 -14.26 6.24
CA ILE A 120 11.38 -13.94 5.97
C ILE A 120 11.97 -14.94 4.97
N GLU A 121 11.78 -16.25 5.18
CA GLU A 121 12.23 -17.28 4.23
C GLU A 121 11.63 -17.05 2.82
N HIS A 122 10.31 -16.82 2.74
CA HIS A 122 9.64 -16.53 1.48
C HIS A 122 10.17 -15.27 0.79
N ASN A 123 10.40 -14.21 1.56
CA ASN A 123 10.85 -12.93 1.04
C ASN A 123 12.32 -12.99 0.59
N ILE A 124 13.19 -13.72 1.31
CA ILE A 124 14.57 -14.00 0.89
C ILE A 124 14.56 -14.77 -0.43
N GLU A 125 13.76 -15.84 -0.54
CA GLU A 125 13.64 -16.62 -1.77
C GLU A 125 13.17 -15.73 -2.93
N THR A 126 12.17 -14.88 -2.70
CA THR A 126 11.63 -13.97 -3.71
C THR A 126 12.67 -12.94 -4.17
N CYS A 127 13.48 -12.39 -3.26
CA CYS A 127 14.58 -11.49 -3.61
C CYS A 127 15.62 -12.20 -4.50
N LEU A 128 16.00 -13.42 -4.14
CA LEU A 128 16.94 -14.23 -4.93
C LEU A 128 16.39 -14.58 -6.32
N ARG A 129 15.12 -14.99 -6.42
CA ARG A 129 14.46 -15.27 -7.71
C ARG A 129 14.38 -14.03 -8.61
N SER A 130 14.26 -12.85 -8.01
CA SER A 130 14.24 -11.56 -8.72
C SER A 130 15.64 -11.08 -9.17
N GLY A 131 16.70 -11.83 -8.82
CA GLY A 131 18.08 -11.49 -9.15
C GLY A 131 18.71 -10.44 -8.23
N LEU A 132 18.12 -10.14 -7.06
CA LEU A 132 18.71 -9.23 -6.08
C LEU A 132 19.86 -9.93 -5.34
N GLU A 133 21.09 -9.43 -5.50
CA GLU A 133 22.29 -10.08 -4.92
C GLU A 133 22.77 -9.41 -3.62
N HIS A 134 22.75 -8.07 -3.56
CA HIS A 134 23.29 -7.27 -2.47
C HIS A 134 22.19 -6.78 -1.52
N PHE A 135 21.67 -7.68 -0.69
CA PHE A 135 20.63 -7.37 0.27
C PHE A 135 20.77 -8.12 1.59
N THR A 136 20.22 -7.55 2.65
CA THR A 136 20.05 -8.18 3.97
C THR A 136 18.62 -7.98 4.48
N PHE A 137 18.17 -8.87 5.34
CA PHE A 137 16.97 -8.72 6.15
C PHE A 137 17.34 -8.36 7.58
N GLU A 138 16.70 -7.33 8.10
CA GLU A 138 16.74 -6.97 9.52
C GLU A 138 15.36 -7.16 10.13
N VAL A 139 15.26 -8.04 11.14
CA VAL A 139 14.03 -8.23 11.90
C VAL A 139 14.16 -7.45 13.19
N VAL A 140 13.36 -6.40 13.33
CA VAL A 140 13.34 -5.52 14.51
C VAL A 140 12.17 -5.92 15.38
N THR A 141 12.45 -6.38 16.60
CA THR A 141 11.45 -6.97 17.46
C THR A 141 11.53 -6.47 18.90
N ASP A 142 10.38 -6.31 19.56
CA ASP A 142 10.31 -6.01 20.99
C ASP A 142 10.60 -7.27 21.85
N LYS A 143 10.36 -8.47 21.31
CA LYS A 143 10.63 -9.76 21.96
C LYS A 143 11.53 -10.61 21.07
N ALA A 144 12.60 -11.17 21.62
CA ALA A 144 13.47 -12.08 20.89
C ALA A 144 12.65 -13.23 20.28
N LEU A 145 12.89 -13.47 18.98
CA LEU A 145 12.30 -14.53 18.17
C LEU A 145 13.24 -15.73 18.03
N ASP A 146 14.49 -15.59 18.48
CA ASP A 146 15.55 -16.59 18.37
C ASP A 146 15.80 -17.05 16.93
N LEU A 147 15.76 -16.09 15.99
CA LEU A 147 15.97 -16.39 14.57
C LEU A 147 17.42 -16.79 14.34
N ARG A 148 17.67 -17.87 13.59
CA ARG A 148 19.03 -18.30 13.27
C ARG A 148 19.72 -17.24 12.42
N PRO A 149 20.82 -16.61 12.89
CA PRO A 149 21.53 -15.62 12.09
C PRO A 149 22.10 -16.26 10.83
N THR A 150 21.98 -15.55 9.71
CA THR A 150 22.62 -15.92 8.45
C THR A 150 23.34 -14.70 7.87
N SER A 151 24.12 -14.87 6.81
CA SER A 151 24.76 -13.73 6.13
C SER A 151 23.76 -12.71 5.54
N ARG A 152 22.47 -13.07 5.46
CA ARG A 152 21.39 -12.21 4.93
C ARG A 152 20.28 -11.95 5.95
N LEU A 153 20.43 -12.39 7.21
CA LEU A 153 19.40 -12.24 8.23
C LEU A 153 20.04 -11.84 9.55
N ARG A 154 19.63 -10.68 10.05
CA ARG A 154 20.01 -10.12 11.34
C ARG A 154 18.74 -9.87 12.16
N GLU A 155 18.77 -10.24 13.42
CA GLU A 155 17.73 -9.93 14.38
C GLU A 155 18.20 -8.78 15.29
N ILE A 156 17.34 -7.77 15.48
CA ILE A 156 17.57 -6.61 16.35
C ILE A 156 16.47 -6.62 17.41
N VAL A 157 16.83 -6.95 18.64
CA VAL A 157 15.91 -6.92 19.78
C VAL A 157 15.98 -5.56 20.44
N VAL A 158 14.85 -4.87 20.51
CA VAL A 158 14.75 -3.54 21.12
C VAL A 158 14.69 -3.68 22.65
N PRO A 159 15.67 -3.15 23.42
CA PRO A 159 15.68 -3.24 24.88
C PRO A 159 14.42 -2.64 25.48
N SER A 160 13.79 -3.24 26.49
CA SER A 160 12.50 -2.76 27.04
C SER A 160 12.58 -1.39 27.72
N ASP A 161 13.76 -1.03 28.22
CA ASP A 161 14.11 0.23 28.84
C ASP A 161 14.49 1.32 27.83
N TYR A 162 14.75 0.98 26.56
CA TYR A 162 15.04 1.96 25.52
C TYR A 162 13.91 3.00 25.39
N ARG A 163 14.28 4.29 25.36
CA ARG A 163 13.38 5.44 25.21
C ARG A 163 13.95 6.39 24.17
N THR A 164 13.11 6.76 23.21
CA THR A 164 13.46 7.74 22.19
C THR A 164 13.43 9.15 22.78
N LYS A 165 14.22 10.07 22.20
CA LYS A 165 14.27 11.50 22.61
C LYS A 165 12.90 12.18 22.53
N SER A 166 12.08 11.80 21.55
CA SER A 166 10.73 12.33 21.32
C SER A 166 9.62 11.58 22.06
N SER A 167 9.95 10.54 22.84
CA SER A 167 8.95 9.64 23.45
C SER A 167 8.03 8.93 22.44
N ALA A 168 8.51 8.73 21.21
CA ALA A 168 7.85 7.87 20.22
C ALA A 168 7.63 6.46 20.77
N LEU A 169 6.50 5.85 20.40
CA LEU A 169 6.03 4.55 20.87
C LEU A 169 5.88 3.55 19.71
N PHE A 170 5.74 2.26 20.07
CA PHE A 170 5.44 1.17 19.14
C PHE A 170 6.43 1.06 17.97
N LYS A 171 5.96 0.91 16.72
CA LYS A 171 6.82 0.77 15.53
C LYS A 171 7.80 1.94 15.38
N ALA A 172 7.38 3.16 15.68
CA ALA A 172 8.26 4.33 15.60
C ALA A 172 9.44 4.24 16.57
N ARG A 173 9.21 3.70 17.78
CA ARG A 173 10.26 3.42 18.75
C ARG A 173 11.26 2.38 18.24
N ALA A 174 10.75 1.27 17.70
CA ALA A 174 11.58 0.18 17.17
C ALA A 174 12.42 0.66 15.98
N LEU A 175 11.82 1.42 15.07
CA LEU A 175 12.52 2.02 13.94
C LEU A 175 13.59 3.02 14.38
N GLN A 176 13.30 3.86 15.37
CA GLN A 176 14.27 4.81 15.92
C GLN A 176 15.47 4.09 16.56
N TYR A 177 15.25 2.96 17.25
CA TYR A 177 16.34 2.18 17.84
C TYR A 177 17.35 1.69 16.79
N CYS A 178 16.89 1.37 15.58
CA CYS A 178 17.76 0.95 14.49
C CYS A 178 18.66 2.07 13.94
N TRP A 179 18.43 3.31 14.36
CA TRP A 179 19.23 4.48 13.98
C TRP A 179 20.22 4.90 15.06
N GLU A 180 20.25 4.22 16.22
CA GLU A 180 21.27 4.47 17.24
C GLU A 180 22.65 3.99 16.73
N ASP A 181 23.71 4.71 17.09
CA ASP A 181 25.06 4.54 16.55
C ASP A 181 25.64 3.13 16.83
N ASP A 182 25.19 2.46 17.89
CA ASP A 182 25.60 1.12 18.29
C ASP A 182 24.82 0.00 17.58
N VAL A 183 23.73 0.34 16.89
CA VAL A 183 22.82 -0.61 16.22
C VAL A 183 22.90 -0.51 14.70
N ASN A 184 23.02 0.71 14.17
CA ASN A 184 22.99 0.97 12.74
C ASN A 184 24.30 0.52 12.05
N GLU A 185 24.20 -0.46 11.14
CA GLU A 185 25.32 -0.95 10.33
C GLU A 185 25.27 -0.42 8.88
N LEU A 186 24.27 0.39 8.55
CA LEU A 186 24.03 0.91 7.19
C LEU A 186 24.82 2.17 6.90
N ARG A 187 25.23 2.33 5.64
CA ARG A 187 25.91 3.51 5.12
C ARG A 187 24.91 4.53 4.58
N GLY A 188 25.39 5.74 4.30
CA GLY A 188 24.54 6.85 3.82
C GLY A 188 23.97 6.63 2.42
N GLU A 189 24.58 5.75 1.63
CA GLU A 189 24.16 5.36 0.28
C GLU A 189 23.22 4.13 0.22
N ASP A 190 23.03 3.46 1.35
CA ASP A 190 22.24 2.23 1.44
C ASP A 190 20.74 2.54 1.48
N TRP A 191 19.93 1.67 0.87
CA TRP A 191 18.48 1.82 0.87
C TRP A 191 17.82 0.96 1.94
N VAL A 192 16.81 1.50 2.60
CA VAL A 192 15.99 0.76 3.57
C VAL A 192 14.58 0.57 3.04
N VAL A 193 14.15 -0.68 2.95
CA VAL A 193 12.77 -1.06 2.63
C VAL A 193 12.09 -1.50 3.91
N HIS A 194 11.15 -0.70 4.41
CA HIS A 194 10.38 -1.04 5.59
C HIS A 194 9.18 -1.92 5.23
N LEU A 195 9.05 -3.05 5.91
CA LEU A 195 7.94 -4.00 5.75
C LEU A 195 7.29 -4.30 7.10
N ASP A 196 5.99 -4.59 7.06
CA ASP A 196 5.27 -5.17 8.18
C ASP A 196 5.51 -6.69 8.24
N GLU A 197 5.34 -7.30 9.42
CA GLU A 197 5.69 -8.71 9.66
C GLU A 197 4.92 -9.72 8.80
N GLU A 198 3.72 -9.35 8.38
CA GLU A 198 2.84 -10.12 7.52
C GLU A 198 3.06 -9.88 6.02
N THR A 199 3.90 -8.89 5.66
CA THR A 199 4.04 -8.45 4.26
C THR A 199 4.93 -9.40 3.46
N LEU A 200 4.41 -9.87 2.34
CA LEU A 200 5.13 -10.71 1.39
C LEU A 200 5.53 -9.90 0.17
N LEU A 201 6.80 -9.99 -0.20
CA LEU A 201 7.33 -9.44 -1.44
C LEU A 201 6.89 -10.29 -2.63
N THR A 202 6.76 -9.62 -3.77
CA THR A 202 6.60 -10.25 -5.08
C THR A 202 7.79 -9.89 -5.96
N GLU A 203 8.06 -10.68 -7.00
CA GLU A 203 9.15 -10.38 -7.95
C GLU A 203 8.98 -8.99 -8.59
N ASN A 204 7.74 -8.63 -8.93
CA ASN A 204 7.41 -7.30 -9.44
C ASN A 204 7.72 -6.20 -8.42
N SER A 205 7.37 -6.37 -7.14
CA SER A 205 7.72 -5.37 -6.13
C SER A 205 9.23 -5.22 -5.95
N VAL A 206 10.01 -6.31 -6.06
CA VAL A 206 11.48 -6.25 -6.02
C VAL A 206 12.03 -5.52 -7.24
N HIS A 207 11.47 -5.74 -8.43
CA HIS A 207 11.85 -4.98 -9.63
C HIS A 207 11.50 -3.50 -9.52
N GLY A 208 10.34 -3.18 -8.95
CA GLY A 208 9.93 -1.81 -8.63
C GLY A 208 10.91 -1.15 -7.67
N ILE A 209 11.32 -1.87 -6.62
CA ILE A 209 12.34 -1.45 -5.65
C ILE A 209 13.65 -1.10 -6.37
N LEU A 210 14.17 -2.05 -7.14
CA LEU A 210 15.41 -1.90 -7.90
C LEU A 210 15.35 -0.70 -8.85
N ASN A 211 14.26 -0.57 -9.61
CA ASN A 211 14.05 0.54 -10.52
C ASN A 211 14.03 1.89 -9.80
N PHE A 212 13.44 1.95 -8.61
CA PHE A 212 13.38 3.17 -7.80
C PHE A 212 14.76 3.56 -7.27
N CYS A 213 15.46 2.62 -6.63
CA CYS A 213 16.79 2.83 -6.07
C CYS A 213 17.81 3.24 -7.14
N CYS A 214 17.75 2.62 -8.33
CA CYS A 214 18.65 2.95 -9.43
C CYS A 214 18.30 4.26 -10.16
N ASP A 215 17.04 4.70 -10.17
CA ASP A 215 16.66 6.02 -10.74
C ASP A 215 17.21 7.15 -9.85
N GLY A 216 17.34 6.91 -8.53
CA GLY A 216 18.00 7.81 -7.57
C GLY A 216 17.39 9.22 -7.45
N LYS A 217 16.23 9.43 -8.09
CA LYS A 217 15.63 10.76 -8.27
C LYS A 217 15.00 11.32 -6.99
N TYR A 218 14.51 10.45 -6.11
CA TYR A 218 13.80 10.83 -4.89
C TYR A 218 14.36 10.08 -3.68
N PRO A 219 14.46 10.72 -2.50
CA PRO A 219 15.04 10.09 -1.31
C PRO A 219 14.11 9.10 -0.61
N PHE A 220 12.81 9.11 -0.91
CA PHE A 220 11.83 8.18 -0.35
C PHE A 220 10.77 7.83 -1.39
N GLY A 221 10.24 6.61 -1.28
CA GLY A 221 9.20 6.09 -2.15
C GLY A 221 8.26 5.18 -1.37
N GLN A 222 7.06 4.96 -1.92
CA GLN A 222 6.09 4.00 -1.40
C GLN A 222 5.68 3.06 -2.54
N GLY A 223 5.59 1.77 -2.24
CA GLY A 223 5.07 0.75 -3.14
C GLY A 223 3.58 0.49 -2.90
N LEU A 224 2.90 -0.09 -3.89
CA LEU A 224 1.51 -0.50 -3.74
C LEU A 224 1.39 -1.71 -2.81
N ILE A 225 0.60 -1.59 -1.75
CA ILE A 225 0.29 -2.73 -0.87
C ILE A 225 -0.98 -3.39 -1.39
N THR A 226 -0.88 -4.65 -1.82
CA THR A 226 -2.04 -5.43 -2.27
C THR A 226 -2.45 -6.45 -1.23
N TYR A 227 -3.76 -6.61 -1.07
CA TYR A 227 -4.36 -7.59 -0.18
C TYR A 227 -5.00 -8.72 -1.01
N ALA A 228 -5.15 -9.89 -0.40
CA ALA A 228 -5.76 -11.08 -1.01
C ALA A 228 -5.00 -11.75 -2.16
N ASN A 229 -3.66 -11.73 -2.14
CA ASN A 229 -2.86 -12.58 -3.03
C ASN A 229 -2.93 -14.09 -2.69
N GLY A 230 -3.53 -14.44 -1.55
CA GLY A 230 -3.71 -15.83 -1.09
C GLY A 230 -5.19 -16.27 -1.03
N LYS A 231 -5.48 -17.25 -0.16
CA LYS A 231 -6.85 -17.71 0.06
C LYS A 231 -7.67 -16.62 0.76
N ILE A 232 -8.71 -16.14 0.10
CA ILE A 232 -9.66 -15.19 0.69
C ILE A 232 -10.46 -15.88 1.80
N VAL A 233 -10.29 -15.40 3.03
CA VAL A 233 -11.01 -15.90 4.20
C VAL A 233 -12.38 -15.20 4.33
N ASN A 234 -12.43 -13.90 4.04
CA ASN A 234 -13.66 -13.12 4.07
C ASN A 234 -13.64 -12.05 2.95
N TRP A 235 -14.65 -12.12 2.09
CA TRP A 235 -14.78 -11.21 0.93
C TRP A 235 -15.09 -9.77 1.31
N VAL A 236 -15.85 -9.55 2.39
CA VAL A 236 -16.22 -8.21 2.85
C VAL A 236 -15.00 -7.48 3.40
N THR A 237 -14.19 -8.14 4.23
CA THR A 237 -12.96 -7.53 4.76
C THR A 237 -11.92 -7.31 3.66
N THR A 238 -11.80 -8.26 2.74
CA THR A 238 -10.91 -8.13 1.58
C THR A 238 -11.31 -6.95 0.69
N LEU A 239 -12.61 -6.76 0.45
CA LEU A 239 -13.11 -5.61 -0.29
C LEU A 239 -12.90 -4.30 0.48
N ALA A 240 -13.03 -4.31 1.82
CA ALA A 240 -12.74 -3.14 2.63
C ALA A 240 -11.24 -2.75 2.55
N ASP A 241 -10.34 -3.73 2.52
CA ASP A 241 -8.90 -3.49 2.39
C ASP A 241 -8.51 -3.00 0.99
N SER A 242 -9.28 -3.34 -0.06
CA SER A 242 -9.01 -2.86 -1.42
C SER A 242 -9.18 -1.35 -1.57
N PHE A 243 -9.92 -0.68 -0.68
CA PHE A 243 -9.96 0.79 -0.64
C PHE A 243 -8.58 1.40 -0.40
N ARG A 244 -7.69 0.73 0.36
CA ARG A 244 -6.31 1.21 0.57
C ARG A 244 -5.50 1.16 -0.71
N VAL A 245 -5.70 0.13 -1.53
CA VAL A 245 -5.08 -0.02 -2.85
C VAL A 245 -5.47 1.16 -3.75
N ALA A 246 -6.76 1.52 -3.77
CA ALA A 246 -7.25 2.65 -4.56
C ALA A 246 -6.73 4.00 -4.03
N ASP A 247 -6.62 4.15 -2.71
CA ASP A 247 -6.07 5.35 -2.06
C ASP A 247 -4.59 5.55 -2.40
N ASP A 248 -3.81 4.47 -2.37
CA ASP A 248 -2.41 4.48 -2.81
C ASP A 248 -2.31 4.89 -4.28
N MET A 249 -3.10 4.29 -5.17
CA MET A 249 -3.14 4.67 -6.59
C MET A 249 -3.52 6.13 -6.82
N GLY A 250 -4.47 6.67 -6.04
CA GLY A 250 -4.87 8.07 -6.12
C GLY A 250 -3.74 9.03 -5.73
N LYS A 251 -2.99 8.70 -4.66
CA LYS A 251 -1.81 9.48 -4.23
C LYS A 251 -0.70 9.48 -5.28
N TYR A 252 -0.53 8.38 -6.03
CA TYR A 252 0.51 8.24 -7.05
C TYR A 252 0.30 9.09 -8.31
N ILE A 253 -0.91 9.63 -8.54
CA ILE A 253 -1.13 10.62 -9.60
C ILE A 253 -0.37 11.91 -9.31
N GLY A 254 -0.41 12.37 -8.06
CA GLY A 254 0.24 13.62 -7.65
C GLY A 254 1.75 13.46 -7.50
N ASN A 255 2.19 12.30 -7.01
CA ASN A 255 3.60 11.99 -6.78
C ASN A 255 4.09 11.00 -7.84
N GLN A 256 4.55 11.52 -8.99
CA GLN A 256 5.09 10.70 -10.07
C GLN A 256 6.14 9.70 -9.56
N LYS A 257 5.74 8.42 -9.58
CA LYS A 257 6.48 7.16 -9.40
C LYS A 257 6.51 6.61 -7.97
N ALA A 258 5.43 5.93 -7.64
CA ALA A 258 5.45 4.78 -6.76
C ALA A 258 6.44 3.72 -7.26
N MET A 259 6.94 2.93 -6.32
CA MET A 259 7.71 1.72 -6.54
C MET A 259 6.75 0.62 -7.06
N LEU A 260 6.24 0.79 -8.29
CA LEU A 260 5.52 -0.26 -9.02
C LEU A 260 6.52 -1.21 -9.66
#